data_AF-A0A923UY05-F1
#
_entry.id   AF-A0A923UY05-F1
#
_cell.length_a   1.000
_cell.length_b   1.000
_cell.length_c   1.000
_cell.angle_alpha   90.00
_cell.angle_beta   90.00
_cell.angle_gamma   90.00
#
_symmetry.space_group_name_H-M   'P 1'
#
loop_
_entity.id
_entity.type
_entity.pdbx_description
1 polymer ?
#
loop_
_entity_poly.entity_id
_entity_poly.type
_entity_poly.pdbx_seq_one_letter_code
_entity_poly.pdbx_strand_id
1 'polypeptide(L)'
;SVVREFCGHGIGTVFHEEPQVLHYGRPGTLEELVAGMIFTVEPMINAGRREIREMGDGWTIKTKDRSLSAQWEHTVLVTPTGYEVLTVSPGMPAPPLGILVATPAPEVAA
;
A
#
# COMPACT_ATOMS: atom_id res chain seq x y z
N SER A 1 -2.10 6.45 -14.71
CA SER A 1 -3.24 5.53 -14.51
C SER A 1 -2.88 4.51 -13.43
N VAL A 2 -3.85 3.79 -12.88
CA VAL A 2 -3.63 2.84 -11.76
C VAL A 2 -3.76 1.41 -12.26
N VAL A 3 -2.78 0.56 -11.96
CA VAL A 3 -2.84 -0.90 -12.22
C VAL A 3 -3.95 -1.52 -11.38
N ARG A 4 -4.69 -2.51 -11.92
CA ARG A 4 -5.88 -3.07 -11.24
C ARG A 4 -5.77 -4.55 -10.91
N GLU A 5 -4.76 -5.21 -11.46
CA GLU A 5 -4.49 -6.63 -11.34
C GLU A 5 -3.73 -6.97 -10.05
N PHE A 6 -3.15 -5.97 -9.39
CA PHE A 6 -2.48 -6.10 -8.09
C PHE A 6 -3.07 -5.13 -7.07
N CYS A 7 -3.04 -5.56 -5.81
CA CYS A 7 -3.58 -4.85 -4.66
C CYS A 7 -2.60 -4.96 -3.50
N GLY A 8 -2.77 -4.12 -2.48
CA GLY A 8 -2.18 -4.39 -1.18
C GLY A 8 -2.85 -5.58 -0.52
N HIS A 9 -2.30 -6.02 0.59
CA HIS A 9 -2.72 -7.24 1.27
C HIS A 9 -2.58 -7.11 2.78
N GLY A 10 -3.36 -7.90 3.52
CA GLY A 10 -3.08 -8.16 4.93
C GLY A 10 -1.71 -8.82 5.08
N ILE A 11 -1.02 -8.48 6.16
CA ILE A 11 0.30 -9.03 6.46
C ILE A 11 0.46 -9.28 7.96
N GLY A 12 0.94 -10.46 8.30
CA GLY A 12 1.11 -10.89 9.67
C GLY A 12 1.97 -12.15 9.75
N THR A 13 1.39 -13.26 10.19
CA THR A 13 2.08 -14.56 10.18
C THR A 13 2.14 -15.18 8.78
N VAL A 14 1.22 -14.79 7.91
CA VAL A 14 1.20 -15.13 6.48
C VAL A 14 1.66 -13.91 5.69
N PHE A 15 2.42 -14.14 4.62
CA PHE A 15 2.99 -13.04 3.83
C PHE A 15 1.90 -12.23 3.12
N HIS A 16 0.98 -12.89 2.41
CA HIS A 16 -0.20 -12.25 1.80
C HIS A 16 -1.47 -12.91 2.34
N GLU A 17 -2.26 -12.15 3.10
CA GLU A 17 -3.56 -12.56 3.65
C GLU A 17 -4.62 -11.47 3.43
N GLU A 18 -5.87 -11.73 3.85
CA GLU A 18 -6.91 -10.71 3.79
C GLU A 18 -6.60 -9.56 4.77
N PRO A 19 -7.01 -8.31 4.48
CA PRO A 19 -7.86 -7.91 3.36
C PRO A 19 -7.09 -7.63 2.06
N GLN A 20 -7.75 -7.79 0.92
CA GLN A 20 -7.27 -7.23 -0.35
C GLN A 20 -7.52 -5.72 -0.43
N VAL A 21 -6.45 -4.94 -0.50
CA VAL A 21 -6.49 -3.46 -0.49
C VAL A 21 -6.41 -2.91 -1.91
N LEU A 22 -7.56 -2.71 -2.56
CA LEU A 22 -7.63 -2.22 -3.93
C LEU A 22 -7.18 -0.75 -4.04
N HIS A 23 -6.28 -0.45 -4.98
CA HIS A 23 -5.81 0.91 -5.27
C HIS A 23 -6.74 1.70 -6.22
N TYR A 24 -7.90 1.15 -6.52
CA TYR A 24 -8.93 1.74 -7.38
C TYR A 24 -10.30 1.44 -6.79
N GLY A 25 -11.26 2.30 -7.05
CA GLY A 25 -12.62 2.11 -6.56
C GLY A 25 -13.33 3.42 -6.33
N ARG A 26 -14.33 3.38 -5.45
CA ARG A 26 -15.06 4.55 -4.98
C ARG A 26 -14.83 4.69 -3.47
N PRO A 27 -14.64 5.89 -2.93
CA PRO A 27 -14.54 6.08 -1.48
C PRO A 27 -15.72 5.45 -0.75
N GLY A 28 -15.45 4.74 0.35
CA GLY A 28 -16.48 4.12 1.19
C GLY A 28 -17.04 2.78 0.71
N THR A 29 -16.39 2.10 -0.25
CA THR A 29 -16.86 0.79 -0.75
C THR A 29 -16.00 -0.41 -0.34
N LEU A 30 -14.88 -0.19 0.34
CA LEU A 30 -14.02 -1.26 0.87
C LEU A 30 -14.40 -1.58 2.32
N GLU A 31 -13.74 -2.56 2.91
CA GLU A 31 -13.93 -2.97 4.30
C GLU A 31 -13.72 -1.80 5.29
N GLU A 32 -14.45 -1.86 6.40
CA GLU A 32 -14.23 -0.95 7.53
C GLU A 32 -12.89 -1.30 8.19
N LEU A 33 -12.04 -0.28 8.40
CA LEU A 33 -10.76 -0.45 9.07
C LEU A 33 -10.98 -0.53 10.59
N VAL A 34 -10.57 -1.64 11.18
CA VAL A 34 -10.69 -1.90 12.63
C VAL A 34 -9.30 -1.94 13.26
N ALA A 35 -9.17 -1.38 14.47
CA ALA A 35 -7.91 -1.37 15.22
C ALA A 35 -7.32 -2.78 15.36
N GLY A 36 -6.01 -2.89 15.14
CA GLY A 36 -5.27 -4.16 15.12
C GLY A 36 -5.08 -4.77 13.73
N MET A 37 -5.80 -4.30 12.70
CA MET A 37 -5.53 -4.70 11.32
C MET A 37 -4.15 -4.23 10.87
N ILE A 38 -3.41 -5.10 10.17
CA ILE A 38 -2.12 -4.79 9.57
C ILE A 38 -2.17 -5.16 8.09
N PHE A 39 -1.88 -4.21 7.21
CA PHE A 39 -1.93 -4.41 5.76
C PHE A 39 -0.98 -3.47 5.02
N THR A 40 -0.75 -3.75 3.74
CA THR A 40 0.06 -2.95 2.84
C THR A 40 -0.81 -1.97 2.04
N VAL A 41 -0.25 -0.78 1.79
CA VAL A 41 -0.74 0.14 0.76
C VAL A 41 0.39 0.32 -0.25
N GLU A 42 0.22 -0.21 -1.46
CA GLU A 42 1.30 -0.40 -2.43
C GLU A 42 0.92 -0.02 -3.89
N PRO A 43 0.43 1.21 -4.13
CA PRO A 43 -0.11 1.58 -5.42
C PRO A 43 0.95 1.56 -6.53
N MET A 44 0.60 0.91 -7.65
CA MET A 44 1.39 0.94 -8.88
C MET A 44 0.76 1.91 -9.88
N ILE A 45 1.53 2.95 -10.25
CA ILE A 45 1.07 4.07 -11.08
C ILE A 45 1.81 4.07 -12.41
N ASN A 46 1.07 3.87 -13.50
CA ASN A 46 1.60 3.93 -14.86
C ASN A 46 1.51 5.36 -15.40
N ALA A 47 2.53 5.83 -16.12
CA ALA A 47 2.47 7.09 -16.85
C ALA A 47 1.46 7.03 -18.01
N GLY A 48 1.36 5.87 -18.67
CA GLY A 48 0.41 5.62 -19.75
C GLY A 48 -0.89 4.95 -19.27
N ARG A 49 -1.29 3.88 -19.96
CA ARG A 49 -2.52 3.12 -19.71
C ARG A 49 -2.34 2.08 -18.60
N ARG A 50 -3.44 1.58 -18.04
CA ARG A 50 -3.42 0.71 -16.86
C ARG A 50 -2.97 -0.73 -17.18
N GLU A 51 -3.19 -1.17 -18.41
CA GLU A 51 -3.08 -2.58 -18.76
C GLU A 51 -1.62 -3.05 -18.65
N ILE A 52 -1.46 -4.24 -18.06
CA ILE A 52 -0.16 -4.88 -17.85
C ILE A 52 0.02 -6.16 -18.69
N ARG A 53 1.26 -6.61 -18.83
CA ARG A 53 1.62 -7.88 -19.44
C ARG A 53 2.64 -8.59 -18.55
N GLU A 54 2.31 -9.83 -18.19
CA GLU A 54 3.27 -10.78 -17.63
C GLU A 54 4.22 -11.26 -18.73
N MET A 55 5.51 -11.34 -18.39
CA MET A 55 6.55 -11.82 -19.28
C MET A 55 6.67 -13.35 -19.19
N GLY A 56 7.40 -13.95 -20.13
CA GLY A 56 7.53 -15.41 -20.18
C GLY A 56 8.31 -16.04 -19.03
N ASP A 57 8.81 -15.25 -18.08
CA ASP A 57 9.47 -15.72 -16.86
C ASP A 57 8.48 -16.01 -15.72
N GLY A 58 7.19 -15.69 -15.89
CA GLY A 58 6.15 -15.94 -14.89
C GLY A 58 6.13 -14.95 -13.72
N TRP A 59 6.93 -13.88 -13.77
CA TRP A 59 7.07 -12.93 -12.66
C TRP A 59 7.12 -11.48 -13.11
N THR A 60 7.89 -11.18 -14.16
CA THR A 60 8.12 -9.79 -14.55
C THR A 60 6.83 -9.23 -15.16
N ILE A 61 6.37 -8.13 -14.58
CA ILE A 61 5.24 -7.36 -15.10
C ILE A 61 5.72 -6.12 -15.83
N LYS A 62 5.20 -5.87 -17.03
CA LYS A 62 5.42 -4.65 -17.79
C LYS A 62 4.11 -3.97 -18.14
N THR A 63 4.13 -2.65 -18.33
CA THR A 63 3.02 -1.94 -18.95
C THR A 63 2.84 -2.42 -20.40
N LYS A 64 1.60 -2.67 -20.84
CA LYS A 64 1.34 -3.12 -22.23
C LYS A 64 1.78 -2.09 -23.26
N ASP A 65 1.74 -0.81 -22.91
CA ASP A 65 2.14 0.31 -23.77
C ASP A 65 3.60 0.72 -23.62
N ARG A 66 4.38 0.03 -22.78
CA ARG A 66 5.81 0.28 -22.52
C ARG A 66 6.10 1.64 -21.88
N SER A 67 5.09 2.33 -21.37
CA SER A 67 5.29 3.53 -20.56
C SER A 67 5.94 3.21 -19.20
N LEU A 68 6.52 4.21 -18.55
CA LEU A 68 7.09 4.06 -17.21
C LEU A 68 5.99 3.74 -16.18
N SER A 69 6.37 3.00 -15.14
CA SER A 69 5.54 2.75 -13.95
C SER A 69 6.38 3.03 -12.71
N ALA A 70 5.72 3.42 -11.63
CA ALA A 70 6.32 3.63 -10.32
C ALA A 70 5.44 2.99 -9.24
N GLN A 71 6.06 2.51 -8.18
CA GLN A 71 5.42 1.92 -7.02
C GLN A 71 6.14 2.42 -5.76
N TRP A 72 5.38 2.58 -4.69
CA TRP A 72 5.87 2.71 -3.32
C TRP A 72 4.95 1.90 -2.42
N GLU A 73 5.47 1.46 -1.28
CA GLU A 73 4.74 0.59 -0.36
C GLU A 73 5.04 0.93 1.09
N HIS A 74 4.00 0.85 1.91
CA HIS A 74 4.14 0.82 3.36
C HIS A 74 3.24 -0.24 3.99
N THR A 75 3.74 -0.86 5.06
CA THR A 75 2.93 -1.62 6.01
C THR A 75 2.35 -0.69 7.06
N VAL A 76 1.05 -0.78 7.26
CA VAL A 76 0.26 0.09 8.14
C VAL A 76 -0.45 -0.75 9.19
N LEU A 77 -0.37 -0.30 10.45
CA LEU A 77 -1.18 -0.80 11.56
C LEU A 77 -2.34 0.17 11.81
N VAL A 78 -3.57 -0.32 11.84
CA VAL A 78 -4.73 0.48 12.27
C VAL A 78 -4.74 0.58 13.79
N THR A 79 -4.88 1.78 14.33
CA THR A 79 -4.96 2.05 15.77
C THR A 79 -6.37 2.53 16.14
N PRO A 80 -6.76 2.56 17.43
CA PRO A 80 -8.09 3.02 17.84
C PRO A 80 -8.45 4.45 17.40
N THR A 81 -7.45 5.28 17.07
CA THR A 81 -7.63 6.69 16.71
C THR A 81 -7.03 7.07 15.36
N GLY A 82 -6.49 6.11 14.60
CA GLY A 82 -5.80 6.38 13.34
C GLY A 82 -4.98 5.19 12.86
N TYR A 83 -3.71 5.42 12.55
CA TYR A 83 -2.80 4.40 12.04
C TYR A 83 -1.34 4.70 12.41
N GLU A 84 -0.51 3.67 12.31
CA GLU A 84 0.95 3.73 12.42
C GLU A 84 1.59 3.17 11.14
N VAL A 85 2.65 3.82 10.66
CA VAL A 85 3.44 3.33 9.51
C VAL A 85 4.65 2.56 10.05
N LEU A 86 4.65 1.24 9.88
CA LEU A 86 5.64 0.35 10.49
C LEU A 86 6.96 0.29 9.71
N THR A 87 6.95 0.71 8.45
CA THR A 87 8.07 0.60 7.51
C THR A 87 8.76 1.93 7.23
N VAL A 88 8.88 2.79 8.25
CA VAL A 88 9.65 4.04 8.16
C VAL A 88 11.15 3.76 8.31
N SER A 89 11.99 4.50 7.59
CA SER A 89 13.45 4.34 7.64
C SER A 89 14.17 5.68 7.83
N PRO A 90 15.40 5.68 8.41
CA PRO A 90 16.24 6.87 8.43
C PRO A 90 16.44 7.44 7.02
N GLY A 91 16.29 8.75 6.86
CA GLY A 91 16.46 9.44 5.57
C GLY A 91 15.25 9.39 4.64
N MET A 92 14.13 8.80 5.06
CA MET A 92 12.86 8.94 4.34
C MET A 92 12.46 10.41 4.23
N PRO A 93 12.08 10.91 3.05
CA PRO A 93 11.56 12.27 2.91
C PRO A 93 10.37 12.50 3.84
N ALA A 94 10.29 13.72 4.38
CA ALA A 94 9.11 14.10 5.17
C ALA A 94 7.85 13.92 4.31
N PRO A 95 6.73 13.49 4.91
CA PRO A 95 5.47 13.39 4.20
C PRO A 95 5.07 14.76 3.62
N PRO A 96 4.35 14.79 2.48
CA PRO A 96 3.87 16.02 1.88
C PRO A 96 3.11 16.90 2.87
N LEU A 97 3.31 18.23 2.77
CA LEU A 97 2.65 19.20 3.62
C LEU A 97 1.12 19.01 3.59
N GLY A 98 0.52 18.87 4.78
CA GLY A 98 -0.93 18.69 4.96
C GLY A 98 -1.38 17.27 5.34
N ILE A 99 -0.48 16.29 5.33
CA ILE A 99 -0.74 14.96 5.93
C ILE A 99 -0.31 15.02 7.40
N LEU A 100 -1.27 14.98 8.32
CA LEU A 100 -1.00 14.79 9.74
C LEU A 100 -0.44 13.38 9.92
N VAL A 101 0.86 13.27 10.18
CA VAL A 101 1.42 12.00 10.68
C VAL A 101 0.87 11.85 12.08
N ALA A 102 0.06 10.82 12.31
CA ALA A 102 -0.26 10.41 13.67
C ALA A 102 1.07 10.23 14.40
N THR A 103 1.28 11.00 15.47
CA THR A 103 2.43 10.80 16.37
C THR A 103 2.54 9.31 16.69
N PRO A 104 3.75 8.71 16.63
CA PRO A 104 3.91 7.33 17.07
C PRO A 104 3.32 7.20 18.47
N ALA A 105 2.62 6.10 18.73
CA ALA A 105 2.18 5.79 20.08
C ALA A 105 3.42 5.82 21.00
N PRO A 106 3.32 6.36 22.23
CA PRO A 106 4.44 6.32 23.16
C PRO A 106 4.91 4.88 23.32
N GLU A 107 6.23 4.69 23.31
CA GLU A 107 6.88 3.40 23.57
C GLU A 107 6.19 2.74 24.77
N VAL A 108 5.49 1.63 24.55
CA VAL A 108 5.09 0.77 25.65
C VAL A 108 6.38 0.13 26.12
N ALA A 109 6.95 0.68 27.20
CA ALA A 109 8.09 0.10 27.89
C ALA A 109 7.80 -1.38 28.16
N ALA A 110 8.71 -2.24 27.70
CA ALA A 110 8.72 -3.67 27.99
C ALA A 110 8.89 -3.94 29.49
#